data_AF-A0AAN8A955-F1
#
_entry.id   AF-A0AAN8A955-F1
#
_cell.length_a   1.000
_cell.length_b   1.000
_cell.length_c   1.000
_cell.angle_alpha   90.00
_cell.angle_beta   90.00
_cell.angle_gamma   90.00
#
_symmetry.space_group_name_H-M   'P 1'
#
loop_
_entity.id
_entity.type
_entity.pdbx_description
1 polymer ?
#
loop_
_entity_poly.entity_id
_entity_poly.type
_entity_poly.pdbx_seq_one_letter_code
_entity_poly.pdbx_strand_id
1 'polypeptide(L)'
;MVCRAAEQQAPVAAVIMEKKLGHLELGTSEWTLLEQVRAVLKPFKTATEALSTDRFPTASAVLPLKYVLLSHLKPSIGDSAALNDMKTKISTDLEKRYNPNKDAFMLLNTSSYLNPRFHRLIHLDRDQQQEVRERVKSELMVIAEDCGGYEEDGEVAAMAKGTQEKTALGAMGDLFGNVYQGAESTDASGRPTVDIGNVLQQEMLIYESETPLPTDSDPLSWWKASGSKYSHIAQLARRY
;
A
#
# COMPACT_ATOMS: atom_id res chain seq x y z
N MET A 1 -24.11 -2.59 -18.42
CA MET A 1 -25.02 -2.21 -19.55
C MET A 1 -24.27 -2.09 -20.87
N VAL A 2 -23.17 -1.32 -20.96
CA VAL A 2 -22.37 -1.16 -22.20
C VAL A 2 -21.92 -2.50 -22.80
N CYS A 3 -21.27 -3.38 -22.03
CA CYS A 3 -20.87 -4.71 -22.54
C CYS A 3 -22.07 -5.52 -23.06
N ARG A 4 -23.18 -5.49 -22.32
CA ARG A 4 -24.41 -6.19 -22.69
C ARG A 4 -25.02 -5.62 -23.99
N ALA A 5 -24.96 -4.31 -24.19
CA ALA A 5 -25.42 -3.68 -25.41
C ALA A 5 -24.59 -4.12 -26.63
N ALA A 6 -23.27 -4.22 -26.48
CA ALA A 6 -22.38 -4.76 -27.51
C ALA A 6 -22.65 -6.26 -27.80
N GLU A 7 -22.79 -7.08 -26.76
CA GLU A 7 -23.09 -8.52 -26.89
C GLU A 7 -24.45 -8.79 -27.56
N GLN A 8 -25.41 -7.88 -27.39
CA GLN A 8 -26.77 -7.99 -27.90
C GLN A 8 -27.01 -7.16 -29.17
N GLN A 9 -25.95 -6.70 -29.85
CA GLN A 9 -26.08 -5.85 -31.04
C GLN A 9 -26.98 -6.48 -32.12
N ALA A 10 -26.71 -7.73 -32.51
CA ALA A 10 -27.47 -8.42 -33.55
C ALA A 10 -28.97 -8.64 -33.19
N PRO A 11 -29.32 -9.18 -32.01
CA PRO A 11 -30.72 -9.34 -31.64
C PRO A 11 -31.45 -8.00 -31.45
N VAL A 12 -30.78 -6.97 -30.93
CA VAL A 12 -31.38 -5.63 -30.80
C VAL A 12 -31.65 -5.02 -32.18
N ALA A 13 -30.71 -5.12 -33.12
CA ALA A 13 -30.90 -4.63 -34.49
C ALA A 13 -32.05 -5.36 -35.21
N ALA A 14 -32.18 -6.68 -35.02
CA ALA A 14 -33.28 -7.46 -35.58
C ALA A 14 -34.65 -6.96 -35.10
N VAL A 15 -34.79 -6.70 -33.78
CA VAL A 15 -36.03 -6.16 -33.20
C VAL A 15 -36.31 -4.75 -33.69
N ILE A 16 -35.28 -3.89 -33.81
CA ILE A 16 -35.42 -2.53 -34.34
C ILE A 16 -35.97 -2.55 -35.77
N MET A 17 -35.44 -3.43 -36.62
CA MET A 17 -35.93 -3.60 -37.99
C MET A 17 -37.36 -4.15 -38.02
N GLU A 18 -37.67 -5.19 -37.23
CA GLU A 18 -39.01 -5.79 -37.15
C GLU A 18 -40.07 -4.75 -36.74
N LYS A 19 -39.74 -3.90 -35.77
CA LYS A 19 -40.64 -2.85 -35.25
C LYS A 19 -40.62 -1.54 -36.04
N LYS A 20 -39.86 -1.46 -37.14
CA LYS A 20 -39.71 -0.24 -37.96
C LYS A 20 -39.18 0.96 -37.17
N LEU A 21 -38.29 0.71 -36.20
CA LEU A 21 -37.71 1.72 -35.31
C LEU A 21 -36.32 2.19 -35.76
N GLY A 22 -36.04 2.23 -37.06
CA GLY A 22 -34.69 2.48 -37.60
C GLY A 22 -34.03 3.80 -37.14
N HIS A 23 -34.80 4.77 -36.68
CA HIS A 23 -34.28 6.00 -36.07
C HIS A 23 -33.58 5.78 -34.70
N LEU A 24 -33.72 4.59 -34.09
CA LEU A 24 -33.04 4.17 -32.86
C LEU A 24 -31.79 3.30 -33.13
N GLU A 25 -31.51 2.98 -34.39
CA GLU A 25 -30.36 2.16 -34.74
C GLU A 25 -29.06 2.97 -34.58
N LEU A 26 -28.14 2.44 -33.79
CA LEU A 26 -26.84 3.07 -33.60
C LEU A 26 -25.99 2.96 -34.86
N GLY A 27 -25.42 4.07 -35.29
CA GLY A 27 -24.48 4.13 -36.41
C GLY A 27 -23.11 3.53 -36.05
N THR A 28 -22.28 3.31 -37.07
CA THR A 28 -20.91 2.76 -36.89
C THR A 28 -20.05 3.58 -35.93
N SER A 29 -20.17 4.91 -35.96
CA SER A 29 -19.46 5.81 -35.06
C SER A 29 -19.91 5.66 -33.60
N GLU A 30 -21.20 5.43 -33.36
CA GLU A 30 -21.75 5.24 -32.02
C GLU A 30 -21.36 3.87 -31.43
N TRP A 31 -21.34 2.82 -32.24
CA TRP A 31 -20.79 1.52 -31.85
C TRP A 31 -19.29 1.61 -31.54
N THR A 32 -18.54 2.36 -32.35
CA THR A 32 -17.11 2.60 -32.09
C THR A 32 -16.92 3.33 -30.77
N LEU A 33 -17.74 4.35 -30.48
CA LEU A 33 -17.72 5.06 -29.20
C LEU A 33 -18.05 4.13 -28.03
N LEU A 34 -19.04 3.23 -28.17
CA LEU A 34 -19.39 2.26 -27.12
C LEU A 34 -18.22 1.33 -26.78
N GLU A 35 -17.49 0.83 -27.78
CA GLU A 35 -16.29 0.01 -27.54
C GLU A 35 -15.17 0.82 -26.86
N GLN A 36 -14.98 2.07 -27.25
CA GLN A 36 -14.04 2.97 -26.57
C GLN A 36 -14.43 3.21 -25.10
N VAL A 37 -15.71 3.46 -24.82
CA VAL A 37 -16.25 3.62 -23.45
C VAL A 37 -16.04 2.35 -22.64
N ARG A 38 -16.30 1.17 -23.23
CA ARG A 38 -16.05 -0.12 -22.59
C ARG A 38 -14.59 -0.28 -22.20
N ALA A 39 -13.66 0.08 -23.09
CA ALA A 39 -12.24 0.02 -22.80
C ALA A 39 -11.84 0.92 -21.63
N VAL A 40 -12.38 2.15 -21.58
CA VAL A 40 -12.15 3.10 -20.47
C VAL A 40 -12.70 2.57 -19.14
N LEU A 41 -13.86 1.91 -19.13
CA LEU A 41 -14.50 1.41 -17.90
C LEU A 41 -13.92 0.08 -17.39
N LYS A 42 -13.16 -0.66 -18.21
CA LYS A 42 -12.62 -1.98 -17.82
C LYS A 42 -11.68 -1.89 -16.60
N PRO A 43 -10.69 -0.98 -16.52
CA PRO A 43 -9.86 -0.82 -15.32
C PRO A 43 -10.66 -0.48 -14.07
N PHE A 44 -11.75 0.30 -14.19
CA PHE A 44 -12.62 0.64 -13.07
C PHE A 44 -13.34 -0.58 -12.53
N LYS A 45 -13.84 -1.46 -13.41
CA LYS A 45 -14.43 -2.73 -12.99
C LYS A 45 -13.44 -3.57 -12.18
N THR A 46 -12.22 -3.72 -12.68
CA THR A 46 -11.16 -4.47 -11.98
C THR A 46 -10.78 -3.84 -10.65
N ALA A 47 -10.66 -2.51 -10.58
CA ALA A 47 -10.40 -1.80 -9.33
C ALA A 47 -11.55 -1.97 -8.32
N THR A 48 -12.80 -1.91 -8.76
CA THR A 48 -13.97 -2.15 -7.90
C THR A 48 -13.98 -3.59 -7.39
N GLU A 49 -13.72 -4.59 -8.23
CA GLU A 49 -13.61 -5.99 -7.81
C GLU A 49 -12.48 -6.19 -6.78
N ALA A 50 -11.31 -5.58 -7.01
CA ALA A 50 -10.17 -5.66 -6.09
C ALA A 50 -10.47 -5.02 -4.73
N LEU A 51 -11.27 -3.95 -4.68
CA LEU A 51 -11.67 -3.27 -3.46
C LEU A 51 -12.90 -3.89 -2.76
N SER A 52 -13.64 -4.77 -3.45
CA SER A 52 -14.88 -5.39 -2.94
C SER A 52 -14.63 -6.70 -2.18
N THR A 53 -13.40 -6.94 -1.72
CA THR A 53 -13.02 -8.11 -0.94
C THR A 53 -12.87 -7.77 0.53
N ASP A 54 -13.14 -8.75 1.39
CA ASP A 54 -12.96 -8.74 2.84
C ASP A 54 -11.80 -9.63 3.31
N ARG A 55 -11.10 -10.30 2.38
CA ARG A 55 -10.04 -11.27 2.70
C ARG A 55 -8.74 -10.64 3.15
N PHE A 56 -8.48 -9.39 2.74
CA PHE A 56 -7.28 -8.63 3.06
C PHE A 56 -7.58 -7.13 3.11
N PRO A 57 -6.77 -6.31 3.83
CA PRO A 57 -7.01 -4.88 3.94
C PRO A 57 -6.96 -4.17 2.58
N THR A 58 -8.04 -3.45 2.24
CA THR A 58 -8.18 -2.75 0.96
C THR A 58 -7.88 -1.24 1.04
N ALA A 59 -7.85 -0.65 2.24
CA ALA A 59 -7.55 0.77 2.44
C ALA A 59 -6.21 1.18 1.80
N SER A 60 -5.18 0.35 1.98
CA SER A 60 -3.85 0.52 1.37
C SER A 60 -3.82 0.56 -0.15
N ALA A 61 -4.85 0.05 -0.84
CA ALA A 61 -4.89 0.00 -2.30
C ALA A 61 -5.65 1.19 -2.91
N VAL A 62 -6.39 1.99 -2.12
CA VAL A 62 -7.30 3.03 -2.64
C VAL A 62 -6.56 4.10 -3.44
N LEU A 63 -5.51 4.70 -2.87
CA LEU A 63 -4.76 5.77 -3.54
C LEU A 63 -3.82 5.27 -4.65
N PRO A 64 -3.14 4.11 -4.50
CA PRO A 64 -2.46 3.47 -5.62
C PRO A 64 -3.40 3.17 -6.81
N LEU A 65 -4.61 2.66 -6.55
CA LEU A 65 -5.59 2.41 -7.61
C LEU A 65 -6.07 3.72 -8.25
N LYS A 66 -6.34 4.77 -7.47
CA LYS A 66 -6.65 6.11 -8.00
C LYS A 66 -5.57 6.55 -8.99
N TYR A 67 -4.30 6.44 -8.61
CA TYR A 67 -3.16 6.82 -9.46
C TYR A 67 -3.13 6.04 -10.78
N VAL A 68 -3.30 4.71 -10.71
CA VAL A 68 -3.35 3.86 -11.91
C VAL A 68 -4.56 4.22 -12.79
N LEU A 69 -5.75 4.40 -12.20
CA LEU A 69 -6.95 4.77 -12.95
C LEU A 69 -6.80 6.12 -13.67
N LEU A 70 -6.25 7.14 -13.00
CA LEU A 70 -5.95 8.43 -13.63
C LEU A 70 -4.96 8.30 -14.80
N SER A 71 -4.00 7.37 -14.73
CA SER A 71 -3.09 7.09 -15.84
C SER A 71 -3.82 6.56 -17.09
N HIS A 72 -4.90 5.78 -16.92
CA HIS A 72 -5.75 5.27 -18.02
C HIS A 72 -6.70 6.33 -18.60
N LEU A 73 -6.93 7.44 -17.89
CA LEU A 73 -7.80 8.53 -18.34
C LEU A 73 -7.07 9.64 -19.09
N LYS A 74 -5.76 9.50 -19.34
CA LYS A 74 -5.03 10.48 -20.14
C LYS A 74 -5.61 10.55 -21.58
N PRO A 75 -5.73 11.76 -22.16
CA PRO A 75 -6.15 11.91 -23.55
C PRO A 75 -5.24 11.17 -24.53
N SER A 76 -5.81 10.58 -25.57
CA SER A 76 -5.10 9.88 -26.65
C SER A 76 -5.49 10.45 -28.02
N ILE A 77 -4.59 10.36 -29.00
CA ILE A 77 -4.75 10.90 -30.36
C ILE A 77 -5.95 10.25 -31.10
N GLY A 78 -6.40 9.06 -30.67
CA GLY A 78 -7.56 8.35 -31.23
C GLY A 78 -8.88 8.58 -30.49
N ASP A 79 -8.90 9.42 -29.45
CA ASP A 79 -10.10 9.65 -28.65
C ASP A 79 -11.05 10.63 -29.34
N SER A 80 -12.33 10.27 -29.40
CA SER A 80 -13.37 11.21 -29.82
C SER A 80 -13.52 12.35 -28.81
N ALA A 81 -14.12 13.48 -29.23
CA ALA A 81 -14.40 14.60 -28.33
C ALA A 81 -15.26 14.17 -27.13
N ALA A 82 -16.27 13.32 -27.35
CA ALA A 82 -17.13 12.78 -26.29
C ALA A 82 -16.34 11.90 -25.30
N LEU A 83 -15.40 11.09 -25.78
CA LEU A 83 -14.58 10.24 -24.93
C LEU A 83 -13.58 11.06 -24.10
N ASN A 84 -12.97 12.10 -24.68
CA ASN A 84 -12.10 13.02 -23.96
C ASN A 84 -12.85 13.80 -22.87
N ASP A 85 -14.07 14.25 -23.17
CA ASP A 85 -14.95 14.90 -22.18
C ASP A 85 -15.30 13.93 -21.03
N MET A 86 -15.66 12.68 -21.33
CA MET A 86 -15.90 11.65 -20.32
C MET A 86 -14.67 11.41 -19.45
N LYS A 87 -13.49 11.19 -20.06
CA LYS A 87 -12.23 11.00 -19.33
C LYS A 87 -11.93 12.17 -18.39
N THR A 88 -12.08 13.39 -18.89
CA THR A 88 -11.86 14.62 -18.11
C THR A 88 -12.79 14.67 -16.91
N LYS A 89 -14.10 14.45 -17.12
CA LYS A 89 -15.10 14.45 -16.04
C LYS A 89 -14.80 13.41 -14.96
N ILE A 90 -14.39 12.20 -15.35
CA ILE A 90 -14.03 11.15 -14.40
C ILE A 90 -12.76 11.54 -13.61
N SER A 91 -11.71 12.03 -14.30
CA SER A 91 -10.47 12.47 -13.65
C SER A 91 -10.75 13.56 -12.62
N THR A 92 -11.50 14.59 -13.00
CA THR A 92 -11.87 15.69 -12.11
C THR A 92 -12.68 15.21 -10.89
N ASP A 93 -13.62 14.29 -11.07
CA ASP A 93 -14.39 13.74 -9.94
C ASP A 93 -13.50 12.94 -8.97
N LEU A 94 -12.61 12.09 -9.50
CA LEU A 94 -11.66 11.31 -8.68
C LEU A 94 -10.69 12.19 -7.90
N GLU A 95 -10.14 13.22 -8.55
CA GLU A 95 -9.23 14.19 -7.92
C GLU A 95 -9.94 14.96 -6.81
N LYS A 96 -11.19 15.36 -7.03
CA LYS A 96 -12.01 16.05 -6.04
C LYS A 96 -12.34 15.17 -4.83
N ARG A 97 -12.70 13.90 -5.04
CA ARG A 97 -13.08 12.98 -3.94
C ARG A 97 -11.90 12.63 -3.04
N TYR A 98 -10.74 12.38 -3.65
CA TYR A 98 -9.50 12.00 -2.95
C TYR A 98 -8.49 13.16 -2.96
N ASN A 99 -8.97 14.36 -2.64
CA ASN A 99 -8.15 15.55 -2.54
C ASN A 99 -7.20 15.44 -1.31
N PRO A 100 -5.95 15.91 -1.40
CA PRO A 100 -5.01 15.91 -0.26
C PRO A 100 -5.53 16.56 1.02
N ASN A 101 -6.42 17.56 0.92
CA ASN A 101 -6.99 18.29 2.05
C ASN A 101 -8.12 17.53 2.77
N LYS A 102 -8.35 16.25 2.45
CA LYS A 102 -9.38 15.42 3.09
C LYS A 102 -8.78 14.61 4.23
N ASP A 103 -9.53 14.45 5.31
CA ASP A 103 -9.11 13.70 6.51
C ASP A 103 -8.60 12.29 6.19
N ALA A 104 -9.20 11.63 5.19
CA ALA A 104 -8.81 10.29 4.76
C ALA A 104 -7.44 10.23 4.04
N PHE A 105 -6.88 11.35 3.57
CA PHE A 105 -5.66 11.36 2.76
C PHE A 105 -4.48 10.75 3.52
N MET A 106 -4.21 11.24 4.72
CA MET A 106 -3.11 10.72 5.54
C MET A 106 -3.36 9.28 5.98
N LEU A 107 -4.60 8.94 6.37
CA LEU A 107 -4.96 7.57 6.74
C LEU A 107 -4.63 6.58 5.61
N LEU A 108 -5.13 6.84 4.40
CA LEU A 108 -4.97 5.94 3.25
C LEU A 108 -3.51 5.86 2.79
N ASN A 109 -2.75 6.97 2.87
CA ASN A 109 -1.32 6.96 2.54
C ASN A 109 -0.49 6.23 3.58
N THR A 110 -0.81 6.36 4.87
CA THR A 110 -0.18 5.58 5.93
C THR A 110 -0.49 4.08 5.75
N SER A 111 -1.74 3.70 5.46
CA SER A 111 -2.07 2.31 5.08
C SER A 111 -1.27 1.84 3.88
N SER A 112 -1.06 2.70 2.87
CA SER A 112 -0.29 2.37 1.67
C SER A 112 1.19 2.16 2.00
N TYR A 113 1.76 3.00 2.86
CA TYR A 113 3.15 2.89 3.32
C TYR A 113 3.37 1.57 4.06
N LEU A 114 2.46 1.20 4.95
CA LEU A 114 2.49 -0.04 5.74
C LEU A 114 2.17 -1.30 4.92
N ASN A 115 1.80 -1.15 3.64
CA ASN A 115 1.64 -2.28 2.74
C ASN A 115 2.94 -2.52 1.96
N PRO A 116 3.57 -3.70 2.09
CA PRO A 116 4.83 -4.01 1.41
C PRO A 116 4.77 -3.88 -0.12
N ARG A 117 3.57 -3.96 -0.73
CA ARG A 117 3.36 -3.76 -2.17
C ARG A 117 3.44 -2.29 -2.58
N PHE A 118 3.10 -1.37 -1.69
CA PHE A 118 2.89 0.05 -1.99
C PHE A 118 3.79 0.99 -1.19
N HIS A 119 4.69 0.45 -0.35
CA HIS A 119 5.55 1.21 0.57
C HIS A 119 6.37 2.33 -0.07
N ARG A 120 6.65 2.24 -1.37
CA ARG A 120 7.37 3.27 -2.14
C ARG A 120 6.54 4.51 -2.46
N LEU A 121 5.22 4.48 -2.24
CA LEU A 121 4.31 5.61 -2.42
C LEU A 121 4.50 6.36 -3.75
N ILE A 122 4.63 5.62 -4.86
CA ILE A 122 4.93 6.19 -6.19
C ILE A 122 3.83 7.13 -6.71
N HIS A 123 2.66 7.12 -6.08
CA HIS A 123 1.53 7.99 -6.38
C HIS A 123 1.63 9.38 -5.74
N LEU A 124 2.64 9.62 -4.90
CA LEU A 124 2.89 10.87 -4.20
C LEU A 124 4.15 11.56 -4.73
N ASP A 125 4.21 12.88 -4.56
CA ASP A 125 5.45 13.64 -4.71
C ASP A 125 6.38 13.46 -3.50
N ARG A 126 7.60 14.02 -3.58
CA ARG A 126 8.62 13.84 -2.53
C ARG A 126 8.22 14.44 -1.20
N ASP A 127 7.51 15.56 -1.20
CA ASP A 127 7.13 16.29 0.01
C ASP A 127 6.01 15.52 0.72
N GLN A 128 5.03 15.05 -0.03
CA GLN A 128 3.96 14.17 0.47
C GLN A 128 4.51 12.84 0.99
N GLN A 129 5.48 12.23 0.31
CA GLN A 129 6.15 11.02 0.81
C GLN A 129 6.83 11.27 2.15
N GLN A 130 7.46 12.44 2.30
CA GLN A 130 8.12 12.82 3.54
C GLN A 130 7.11 13.03 4.67
N GLU A 131 5.99 13.70 4.41
CA GLU A 131 4.89 13.90 5.37
C GLU A 131 4.34 12.56 5.88
N VAL A 132 4.16 11.57 4.99
CA VAL A 132 3.71 10.23 5.37
C VAL A 132 4.75 9.51 6.23
N ARG A 133 6.05 9.60 5.88
CA ARG A 133 7.14 9.03 6.69
C ARG A 133 7.19 9.64 8.08
N GLU A 134 7.09 10.96 8.19
CA GLU A 134 7.08 11.67 9.48
C GLU A 134 5.89 11.24 10.33
N ARG A 135 4.70 11.16 9.72
CA ARG A 135 3.50 10.66 10.38
C ARG A 135 3.66 9.24 10.92
N VAL A 136 4.19 8.33 10.10
CA VAL A 136 4.47 6.94 10.52
C VAL A 136 5.47 6.92 11.67
N LYS A 137 6.57 7.67 11.57
CA LYS A 137 7.57 7.76 12.62
C LYS A 137 6.97 8.24 13.94
N SER A 138 6.14 9.29 13.92
CA SER A 138 5.45 9.78 15.12
C SER A 138 4.54 8.71 15.73
N GLU A 139 3.78 7.96 14.92
CA GLU A 139 2.93 6.88 15.45
C GLU A 139 3.74 5.70 16.01
N LEU A 140 4.87 5.36 15.39
CA LEU A 140 5.78 4.35 15.91
C LEU A 140 6.37 4.76 17.27
N MET A 141 6.71 6.04 17.46
CA MET A 141 7.18 6.55 18.76
C MET A 141 6.13 6.38 19.85
N VAL A 142 4.87 6.71 19.56
CA VAL A 142 3.75 6.51 20.51
C VAL A 142 3.58 5.03 20.87
N ILE A 143 3.66 4.13 19.87
CA ILE A 143 3.57 2.69 20.13
C ILE A 143 4.72 2.18 20.99
N ALA A 144 5.94 2.65 20.75
CA ALA A 144 7.11 2.25 21.52
C ALA A 144 7.03 2.73 22.99
N GLU A 145 6.50 3.93 23.23
CA GLU A 145 6.26 4.47 24.57
C GLU A 145 5.17 3.68 25.32
N ASP A 146 4.08 3.31 24.64
CA ASP A 146 2.98 2.52 25.22
C ASP A 146 3.38 1.06 25.53
N CYS A 147 4.31 0.47 24.76
CA CYS A 147 4.74 -0.92 24.93
C CYS A 147 5.88 -1.10 25.94
N GLY A 148 6.50 -0.03 26.44
CA GLY A 148 7.51 -0.08 27.51
C GLY A 148 7.00 -0.56 28.87
N GLY A 149 5.71 -0.90 28.99
CA GLY A 149 5.06 -1.38 30.21
C GLY A 149 4.64 -2.86 30.22
N TYR A 150 4.87 -3.61 29.15
CA TYR A 150 4.57 -5.05 29.10
C TYR A 150 5.87 -5.82 28.91
N GLU A 151 6.42 -6.29 30.04
CA GLU A 151 7.39 -7.38 30.06
C GLU A 151 6.80 -8.54 29.24
N GLU A 152 7.53 -8.99 28.22
CA GLU A 152 7.24 -10.27 27.60
C GLU A 152 7.42 -11.35 28.67
N ASP A 153 6.31 -11.92 29.13
CA ASP A 153 6.25 -13.23 29.76
C ASP A 153 6.80 -14.27 28.76
N GLY A 154 8.13 -14.42 28.81
CA GLY A 154 8.87 -15.49 28.18
C GLY A 154 9.32 -16.49 29.24
N GLU A 155 8.39 -17.30 29.76
CA GLU A 155 8.76 -18.56 30.42
C GLU A 155 9.46 -19.47 29.41
N VAL A 156 10.80 -19.53 29.44
CA VAL A 156 11.49 -20.80 29.19
C VAL A 156 12.83 -20.90 29.90
N ALA A 157 12.90 -21.92 30.75
CA ALA A 157 14.08 -22.71 31.11
C ALA A 157 15.20 -22.03 31.92
N ALA A 158 15.01 -22.08 33.23
CA ALA A 158 16.13 -22.35 34.13
C ALA A 158 16.89 -23.61 33.68
N MET A 159 18.22 -23.52 33.82
CA MET A 159 19.19 -24.62 33.98
C MET A 159 20.01 -25.03 32.74
N ALA A 160 21.24 -24.51 32.67
CA ALA A 160 22.45 -25.30 32.42
C ALA A 160 23.72 -24.47 32.74
N LYS A 161 24.25 -24.58 33.96
CA LYS A 161 25.68 -24.31 34.21
C LYS A 161 26.46 -25.48 33.63
N GLY A 162 26.89 -25.35 32.38
CA GLY A 162 27.84 -26.25 31.74
C GLY A 162 29.14 -25.51 31.47
N THR A 163 30.24 -25.99 32.03
CA THR A 163 31.60 -25.56 31.70
C THR A 163 31.85 -25.81 30.20
N GLN A 164 31.73 -24.77 29.37
CA GLN A 164 32.08 -24.85 27.94
C GLN A 164 33.52 -24.37 27.75
N GLU A 165 34.35 -25.20 27.14
CA GLU A 165 35.63 -24.79 26.57
C GLU A 165 35.39 -23.60 25.63
N LYS A 166 36.19 -22.54 25.78
CA LYS A 166 36.05 -21.32 24.99
C LYS A 166 36.30 -21.64 23.51
N THR A 167 35.22 -21.68 22.73
CA THR A 167 35.29 -21.75 21.27
C THR A 167 35.92 -20.47 20.71
N ALA A 168 36.46 -20.52 19.48
CA ALA A 168 37.01 -19.33 18.82
C ALA A 168 35.98 -18.18 18.72
N LEU A 169 34.68 -18.50 18.58
CA LEU A 169 33.58 -17.54 18.63
C LEU A 169 33.41 -16.92 20.02
N GLY A 170 33.56 -17.69 21.10
CA GLY A 170 33.56 -17.17 22.47
C GLY A 170 34.75 -16.25 22.75
N ALA A 171 35.94 -16.60 22.25
CA ALA A 171 37.12 -15.73 22.37
C ALA A 171 36.98 -14.44 21.55
N MET A 172 36.34 -14.48 20.37
CA MET A 172 36.00 -13.26 19.63
C MET A 172 34.96 -12.42 20.38
N GLY A 173 33.92 -13.05 20.95
CA GLY A 173 32.95 -12.35 21.81
C GLY A 173 33.62 -11.63 22.98
N ASP A 174 34.56 -12.28 23.66
CA ASP A 174 35.34 -11.71 24.76
C ASP A 174 36.24 -10.54 24.30
N LEU A 175 36.85 -10.66 23.10
CA LEU A 175 37.75 -9.65 22.53
C LEU A 175 37.01 -8.39 22.08
N PHE A 176 35.84 -8.56 21.45
CA PHE A 176 35.06 -7.47 20.86
C PHE A 176 34.04 -6.87 21.82
N GLY A 177 33.52 -7.65 22.79
CA GLY A 177 32.41 -7.27 23.66
C GLY A 177 32.62 -5.94 24.38
N ASN A 178 33.75 -5.78 25.06
CA ASN A 178 34.02 -4.57 25.85
C ASN A 178 34.40 -3.34 25.01
N VAL A 179 34.98 -3.54 23.83
CA VAL A 179 35.47 -2.44 22.97
C VAL A 179 34.34 -1.89 22.09
N TYR A 180 33.44 -2.75 21.61
CA TYR A 180 32.35 -2.35 20.72
C TYR A 180 31.05 -2.00 21.46
N GLN A 181 30.84 -2.47 22.70
CA GLN A 181 29.70 -2.04 23.53
C GLN A 181 29.94 -0.70 24.25
N GLY A 182 31.20 -0.28 24.43
CA GLY A 182 31.56 0.98 25.10
C GLY A 182 31.31 2.26 24.29
N ALA A 183 30.68 2.16 23.12
CA ALA A 183 30.36 3.30 22.26
C ALA A 183 28.91 3.79 22.42
N GLU A 184 28.12 3.18 23.32
CA GLU A 184 26.74 3.57 23.58
C GLU A 184 26.64 4.61 24.71
N SER A 185 25.82 5.64 24.51
CA SER A 185 25.53 6.66 25.51
C SER A 185 24.85 6.01 26.72
N THR A 186 25.43 6.16 27.91
CA THR A 186 24.85 5.68 29.16
C THR A 186 24.15 6.82 29.89
N ASP A 187 22.96 6.57 30.46
CA ASP A 187 22.35 7.51 31.40
C ASP A 187 23.12 7.56 32.74
N ALA A 188 22.68 8.45 33.65
CA ALA A 188 23.26 8.59 34.99
C ALA A 188 23.20 7.31 35.85
N SER A 189 22.50 6.26 35.39
CA SER A 189 22.38 4.96 36.04
C SER A 189 23.21 3.84 35.38
N GLY A 190 23.97 4.17 34.32
CA GLY A 190 24.85 3.21 33.63
C GLY A 190 24.10 2.25 32.70
N ARG A 191 22.85 2.54 32.34
CA ARG A 191 22.10 1.75 31.35
C ARG A 191 22.37 2.29 29.95
N PRO A 192 22.59 1.44 28.92
CA PRO A 192 22.67 1.90 27.54
C PRO A 192 21.33 2.55 27.18
N THR A 193 21.34 3.85 26.90
CA THR A 193 20.17 4.53 26.38
C THR A 193 20.12 4.24 24.90
N VAL A 194 19.40 3.19 24.53
CA VAL A 194 19.05 2.96 23.13
C VAL A 194 18.09 4.09 22.74
N ASP A 195 18.56 4.99 21.88
CA ASP A 195 17.70 6.02 21.29
C ASP A 195 16.67 5.32 20.39
N ILE A 196 15.48 5.09 20.95
CA ILE A 196 14.34 4.46 20.27
C ILE A 196 14.05 5.17 18.94
N GLY A 197 14.23 6.50 18.88
CA GLY A 197 14.06 7.26 17.65
C GLY A 197 15.01 6.81 16.54
N ASN A 198 16.26 6.48 16.87
CA ASN A 198 17.25 5.96 15.92
C ASN A 198 16.96 4.51 15.52
N VAL A 199 16.49 3.67 16.46
CA VAL A 199 16.09 2.29 16.17
C VAL A 199 14.93 2.26 15.17
N LEU A 200 13.88 3.04 15.43
CA LEU A 200 12.72 3.15 14.54
C LEU A 200 13.12 3.70 13.16
N GLN A 201 13.99 4.70 13.13
CA GLN A 201 14.48 5.26 11.88
C GLN A 201 15.24 4.21 11.05
N GLN A 202 16.10 3.41 11.70
CA GLN A 202 16.85 2.35 11.02
C GLN A 202 15.92 1.24 10.51
N GLU A 203 14.93 0.83 11.30
CA GLU A 203 13.92 -0.15 10.89
C GLU A 203 13.15 0.33 9.64
N MET A 204 12.71 1.59 9.63
CA MET A 204 12.05 2.22 8.48
C MET A 204 12.95 2.24 7.24
N LEU A 205 14.23 2.58 7.39
CA LEU A 205 15.19 2.58 6.27
C LEU A 205 15.38 1.17 5.68
N ILE A 206 15.46 0.15 6.53
CA ILE A 206 15.57 -1.24 6.08
C ILE A 206 14.28 -1.65 5.35
N TYR A 207 13.11 -1.31 5.88
CA TYR A 207 11.83 -1.59 5.24
C TYR A 207 11.71 -0.90 3.87
N GLU A 208 12.10 0.37 3.77
CA GLU A 208 12.07 1.13 2.52
C GLU A 208 13.07 0.62 1.47
N SER A 209 14.14 -0.04 1.90
CA SER A 209 15.11 -0.66 1.00
C SER A 209 14.64 -2.00 0.41
N GLU A 210 13.56 -2.59 0.96
CA GLU A 210 13.03 -3.85 0.48
C GLU A 210 12.48 -3.74 -0.95
N THR A 211 12.54 -4.87 -1.66
CA THR A 211 11.85 -4.97 -2.94
C THR A 211 10.34 -5.04 -2.72
N PRO A 212 9.52 -4.20 -3.40
CA PRO A 212 8.09 -4.27 -3.29
C PRO A 212 7.58 -5.67 -3.59
N LEU A 213 6.69 -6.14 -2.73
CA LEU A 213 6.06 -7.43 -2.92
C LEU A 213 5.28 -7.43 -4.25
N PRO A 214 5.24 -8.56 -4.99
CA PRO A 214 4.38 -8.68 -6.17
C PRO A 214 2.93 -8.29 -5.85
N THR A 215 2.25 -7.67 -6.82
CA THR A 215 0.93 -7.07 -6.58
C THR A 215 -0.17 -8.10 -6.27
N ASP A 216 0.01 -9.34 -6.70
CA ASP A 216 -0.86 -10.51 -6.50
C ASP A 216 -0.59 -11.27 -5.20
N SER A 217 0.45 -10.91 -4.46
CA SER A 217 0.82 -11.58 -3.21
C SER A 217 0.06 -11.00 -2.01
N ASP A 218 -0.17 -11.84 -0.99
CA ASP A 218 -0.88 -11.45 0.24
C ASP A 218 0.04 -10.69 1.22
N PRO A 219 -0.20 -9.39 1.48
CA PRO A 219 0.61 -8.62 2.43
C PRO A 219 0.52 -9.14 3.87
N LEU A 220 -0.58 -9.79 4.27
CA LEU A 220 -0.72 -10.34 5.62
C LEU A 220 0.21 -11.53 5.84
N SER A 221 0.34 -12.39 4.83
CA SER A 221 1.30 -13.50 4.86
C SER A 221 2.74 -13.00 4.98
N TRP A 222 3.08 -11.89 4.31
CA TRP A 222 4.39 -11.26 4.40
C TRP A 222 4.65 -10.71 5.80
N TRP A 223 3.69 -9.99 6.39
CA TRP A 223 3.82 -9.49 7.76
C TRP A 223 3.95 -10.59 8.81
N LYS A 224 3.34 -11.77 8.58
CA LYS A 224 3.53 -12.94 9.46
C LYS A 224 4.95 -13.52 9.37
N ALA A 225 5.56 -13.51 8.19
CA ALA A 225 6.91 -14.03 7.99
C ALA A 225 8.00 -13.03 8.40
N SER A 226 7.80 -11.74 8.10
CA SER A 226 8.78 -10.67 8.30
C SER A 226 8.56 -9.87 9.59
N GLY A 227 7.50 -10.15 10.35
CA GLY A 227 7.10 -9.37 11.51
C GLY A 227 8.13 -9.31 12.64
N SER A 228 8.98 -10.32 12.77
CA SER A 228 10.11 -10.31 13.72
C SER A 228 11.25 -9.39 13.28
N LYS A 229 11.44 -9.19 11.98
CA LYS A 229 12.45 -8.28 11.42
C LYS A 229 12.04 -6.82 11.55
N TYR A 230 10.73 -6.56 11.50
CA TYR A 230 10.14 -5.22 11.54
C TYR A 230 9.10 -5.14 12.66
N SER A 231 9.53 -5.33 13.91
CA SER A 231 8.62 -5.47 15.05
C SER A 231 7.68 -4.28 15.21
N HIS A 232 8.20 -3.06 15.11
CA HIS A 232 7.41 -1.85 15.34
C HIS A 232 6.53 -1.53 14.13
N ILE A 233 7.08 -1.65 12.91
CA ILE A 233 6.29 -1.39 11.69
C ILE A 233 5.20 -2.46 11.55
N ALA A 234 5.46 -3.72 11.87
CA ALA A 234 4.47 -4.78 11.85
C ALA A 234 3.35 -4.54 12.87
N GLN A 235 3.68 -4.02 14.05
CA GLN A 235 2.70 -3.69 15.07
C GLN A 235 1.81 -2.52 14.62
N LEU A 236 2.40 -1.48 14.03
CA LEU A 236 1.65 -0.36 13.45
C LEU A 236 0.79 -0.82 12.27
N ALA A 237 1.31 -1.66 11.38
CA ALA A 237 0.60 -2.22 10.23
C ALA A 237 -0.67 -2.98 10.62
N ARG A 238 -0.73 -3.60 11.81
CA ARG A 238 -1.93 -4.28 12.31
C ARG A 238 -3.06 -3.31 12.71
N ARG A 239 -2.77 -2.04 12.98
CA ARG A 239 -3.77 -1.02 13.32
C ARG A 239 -4.51 -0.48 12.09
N TYR A 240 -3.98 -0.73 10.89
CA TYR A 240 -4.44 -0.19 9.60
C TYR A 240 -5.05 -1.26 8.69
#